data_AF-A0A9D5SZZ1-F1
#
_entry.id   AF-A0A9D5SZZ1-F1
#
_cell.length_a   1.000
_cell.length_b   1.000
_cell.length_c   1.000
_cell.angle_alpha   90.00
_cell.angle_beta   90.00
_cell.angle_gamma   90.00
#
_symmetry.space_group_name_H-M   'P 1'
#
loop_
_entity.id
_entity.type
_entity.pdbx_description
1 polymer ?
#
loop_
_entity_poly.entity_id
_entity_poly.type
_entity_poly.pdbx_seq_one_letter_code
_entity_poly.pdbx_strand_id
1 'polypeptide(L)'
;MKKIIAIALCLIMMVGLAACGAESIKNTDWELSSVNVGGQDFDADIYGDWTISFEDTEFTMAFMGQEAEGTYEIDDDIIEMTANGDTIEAELEDGFLVIEIDVEIGETAVLTFEKA
;
A
#
# COMPACT_ATOMS: atom_id res chain seq x y z
N MET A 1 -0.11 -15.31 21.73
CA MET A 1 -1.27 -14.43 21.99
C MET A 1 -1.52 -13.65 20.72
N LYS A 2 -2.58 -13.99 19.97
CA LYS A 2 -2.97 -13.27 18.75
C LYS A 2 -3.64 -11.98 19.17
N LYS A 3 -2.91 -10.85 19.11
CA LYS A 3 -3.47 -9.53 19.35
C LYS A 3 -3.88 -8.99 17.98
N ILE A 4 -5.18 -8.99 17.77
CA ILE A 4 -5.88 -8.45 16.62
C ILE A 4 -5.62 -6.94 16.66
N ILE A 5 -4.85 -6.43 15.72
CA ILE A 5 -4.58 -5.00 15.58
C ILE A 5 -5.86 -4.39 15.02
N ALA A 6 -6.61 -3.71 15.87
CA ALA A 6 -7.84 -3.05 15.48
C ALA A 6 -7.47 -1.77 14.73
N ILE A 7 -7.42 -1.87 13.39
CA ILE A 7 -7.20 -0.79 12.45
C ILE A 7 -8.43 0.12 12.50
N ALA A 8 -8.28 1.30 13.09
CA ALA A 8 -9.32 2.29 13.20
C ALA A 8 -9.26 3.23 11.99
N LEU A 9 -9.91 2.81 10.89
CA LEU A 9 -10.01 3.52 9.62
C LEU A 9 -10.58 4.95 9.82
N CYS A 10 -9.73 5.97 9.85
CA CYS A 10 -10.16 7.37 9.86
C CYS A 10 -10.25 7.90 8.43
N LEU A 11 -11.45 7.75 7.88
CA LEU A 11 -11.88 8.21 6.56
C LEU A 11 -11.81 9.75 6.49
N ILE A 12 -10.74 10.30 5.89
CA ILE A 12 -10.62 11.73 5.59
C ILE A 12 -10.76 11.93 4.08
N MET A 13 -11.94 12.38 3.67
CA MET A 13 -12.23 12.81 2.31
C MET A 13 -11.42 14.08 1.97
N MET A 14 -10.55 14.01 0.96
CA MET A 14 -10.10 15.19 0.22
C MET A 14 -10.36 15.02 -1.28
N VAL A 15 -11.24 15.89 -1.76
CA VAL A 15 -11.59 16.07 -3.17
C VAL A 15 -10.45 16.80 -3.87
N GLY A 16 -9.90 16.24 -4.95
CA GLY A 16 -8.83 16.87 -5.72
C GLY A 16 -8.61 16.31 -7.11
N LEU A 17 -9.44 16.74 -8.06
CA LEU A 17 -9.37 16.52 -9.51
C LEU A 17 -7.95 16.44 -10.11
N ALA A 18 -7.61 15.29 -10.70
CA ALA A 18 -7.03 15.20 -12.05
C ALA A 18 -7.20 13.78 -12.60
N ALA A 19 -8.34 13.51 -13.24
CA ALA A 19 -8.54 12.33 -14.08
C ALA A 19 -7.50 12.34 -15.23
N CYS A 20 -6.39 11.66 -15.01
CA CYS A 20 -5.45 11.27 -16.05
C CYS A 20 -5.14 9.78 -15.91
N GLY A 21 -6.22 8.99 -16.04
CA GLY A 21 -6.19 7.57 -16.34
C GLY A 21 -5.37 6.76 -15.36
N ALA A 22 -6.04 6.22 -14.33
CA ALA A 22 -5.52 5.11 -13.54
C ALA A 22 -4.80 4.14 -14.49
N GLU A 23 -3.47 4.14 -14.43
CA GLU A 23 -2.71 3.10 -15.12
C GLU A 23 -3.22 1.79 -14.55
N SER A 24 -3.57 0.86 -15.44
CA SER A 24 -4.08 -0.44 -15.03
C SER A 24 -3.06 -1.10 -14.11
N ILE A 25 -3.31 -1.11 -12.80
CA ILE A 25 -2.47 -1.79 -11.82
C ILE A 25 -2.48 -3.30 -12.02
N LYS A 26 -3.48 -3.82 -12.73
CA LYS A 26 -3.55 -5.20 -13.15
C LYS A 26 -2.31 -5.63 -13.95
N ASN A 27 -1.73 -6.75 -13.54
CA ASN A 27 -0.53 -7.36 -14.11
C ASN A 27 0.69 -6.43 -14.00
N THR A 28 0.89 -5.86 -12.81
CA THR A 28 2.05 -5.02 -12.50
C THR A 28 2.72 -5.47 -11.22
N ASP A 29 4.03 -5.25 -11.16
CA ASP A 29 4.87 -5.51 -10.01
C ASP A 29 5.40 -4.20 -9.46
N TRP A 30 5.49 -4.11 -8.14
CA TRP A 30 5.87 -2.93 -7.40
C TRP A 30 6.92 -3.30 -6.36
N GLU A 31 7.91 -2.44 -6.17
CA GLU A 31 8.95 -2.56 -5.16
C GLU A 31 8.97 -1.34 -4.25
N LEU A 32 9.20 -1.54 -2.96
CA LEU A 32 9.27 -0.45 -2.00
C LEU A 32 10.47 0.44 -2.34
N SER A 33 10.21 1.73 -2.57
CA SER A 33 11.25 2.71 -2.91
C SER A 33 11.61 3.58 -1.72
N SER A 34 10.65 3.92 -0.86
CA SER A 34 10.89 4.77 0.31
C SER A 34 9.88 4.53 1.44
N VAL A 35 10.31 4.87 2.65
CA VAL A 35 9.47 4.87 3.85
C VAL A 35 9.61 6.22 4.56
N ASN A 36 8.51 6.94 4.75
CA ASN A 36 8.47 8.15 5.56
C ASN A 36 7.76 7.87 6.89
N VAL A 37 8.40 8.15 8.03
CA VAL A 37 7.76 8.03 9.35
C VAL A 37 7.90 9.35 10.08
N GLY A 38 6.78 9.97 10.46
CA GLY A 38 6.81 11.22 11.23
C GLY A 38 7.54 12.37 10.51
N GLY A 39 7.59 12.37 9.18
CA GLY A 39 8.30 13.35 8.37
C GLY A 39 9.80 13.07 8.18
N GLN A 40 10.29 11.89 8.58
CA GLN A 40 11.64 11.44 8.30
C GLN A 40 11.64 10.36 7.22
N ASP A 41 12.43 10.57 6.16
CA ASP A 41 12.61 9.61 5.08
C ASP A 41 13.69 8.58 5.42
N PHE A 42 13.38 7.32 5.11
CA PHE A 42 14.24 6.17 5.26
C PHE A 42 14.39 5.44 3.92
N ASP A 43 15.61 5.05 3.58
CA ASP A 43 15.89 4.24 2.39
C ASP A 43 15.22 2.86 2.53
N ALA A 44 14.55 2.38 1.46
CA ALA A 44 13.88 1.09 1.45
C ALA A 44 14.82 -0.10 1.70
N ASP A 45 16.10 0.03 1.33
CA ASP A 45 17.15 -0.98 1.54
C ASP A 45 17.24 -1.50 2.99
N ILE A 46 16.85 -0.69 3.98
CA ILE A 46 16.91 -1.09 5.39
C ILE A 46 15.76 -2.04 5.78
N TYR A 47 14.68 -2.04 5.01
CA TYR A 47 13.50 -2.88 5.21
C TYR A 47 13.58 -4.19 4.40
N GLY A 48 14.53 -4.28 3.46
CA GLY A 48 14.74 -5.42 2.59
C GLY A 48 13.77 -5.45 1.41
N ASP A 49 13.78 -6.53 0.64
CA ASP A 49 12.90 -6.69 -0.52
C ASP A 49 11.44 -6.76 -0.06
N TRP A 50 10.71 -5.67 -0.30
CA TRP A 50 9.27 -5.62 -0.14
C TRP A 50 8.66 -5.37 -1.52
N THR A 51 7.87 -6.33 -1.99
CA THR A 51 7.21 -6.26 -3.29
C THR A 51 5.71 -6.48 -3.18
N ILE A 52 4.97 -5.93 -4.16
CA ILE A 52 3.54 -6.17 -4.36
C ILE A 52 3.32 -6.48 -5.84
N SER A 53 2.75 -7.65 -6.12
CA SER A 53 2.37 -8.07 -7.47
C SER A 53 0.85 -8.10 -7.57
N PHE A 54 0.29 -7.47 -8.60
CA PHE A 54 -1.15 -7.47 -8.87
C PHE A 54 -1.42 -8.31 -10.12
N GLU A 55 -2.26 -9.34 -10.01
CA GLU A 55 -2.62 -10.25 -11.11
C GLU A 55 -4.14 -10.37 -11.21
N ASP A 56 -4.72 -10.00 -12.35
CA ASP A 56 -6.17 -10.02 -12.55
C ASP A 56 -6.97 -9.29 -11.44
N THR A 57 -7.45 -10.01 -10.42
CA THR A 57 -8.21 -9.50 -9.25
C THR A 57 -7.54 -9.88 -7.92
N GLU A 58 -6.36 -10.48 -7.97
CA GLU A 58 -5.59 -10.98 -6.85
C GLU A 58 -4.30 -10.16 -6.70
N PHE A 59 -3.77 -10.11 -5.49
CA PHE A 59 -2.46 -9.54 -5.24
C PHE A 59 -1.64 -10.45 -4.33
N THR A 60 -0.33 -10.35 -4.48
CA THR A 60 0.66 -11.02 -3.62
C THR A 60 1.60 -9.98 -3.07
N MET A 61 1.72 -9.92 -1.75
CA MET A 61 2.69 -9.08 -1.06
C MET A 61 3.80 -9.96 -0.49
N ALA A 62 5.05 -9.67 -0.81
CA ALA A 62 6.21 -10.36 -0.25
C ALA A 62 7.04 -9.39 0.60
N PHE A 63 7.38 -9.80 1.82
CA PHE A 63 8.22 -9.03 2.73
C PHE A 63 9.05 -9.97 3.61
N MET A 64 10.37 -9.77 3.65
CA MET A 64 11.29 -10.58 4.48
C MET A 64 11.13 -12.11 4.33
N GLY A 65 10.84 -12.57 3.10
CA GLY A 65 10.62 -13.99 2.79
C GLY A 65 9.30 -14.56 3.30
N GLN A 66 8.38 -13.70 3.74
CA GLN A 66 6.98 -14.03 3.98
C GLN A 66 6.13 -13.51 2.82
N GLU A 67 5.13 -14.29 2.44
CA GLU A 67 4.18 -13.91 1.40
C GLU A 67 2.77 -13.89 1.98
N ALA A 68 1.98 -12.92 1.53
CA ALA A 68 0.55 -12.80 1.81
C ALA A 68 -0.20 -12.61 0.49
N GLU A 69 -1.24 -13.40 0.28
CA GLU A 69 -2.11 -13.31 -0.88
C GLU A 69 -3.46 -12.70 -0.48
N GLY A 70 -4.08 -11.97 -1.40
CA GLY A 70 -5.39 -11.37 -1.21
C GLY A 70 -6.06 -11.00 -2.51
N THR A 71 -7.20 -10.33 -2.41
CA THR A 71 -7.93 -9.76 -3.55
C THR A 71 -7.88 -8.25 -3.51
N TYR A 72 -7.97 -7.60 -4.67
CA TYR A 72 -8.04 -6.15 -4.72
C TYR A 72 -9.17 -5.65 -5.62
N GLU A 73 -9.70 -4.48 -5.28
CA GLU A 73 -10.64 -3.71 -6.09
C GLU A 73 -10.05 -2.32 -6.33
N ILE A 74 -10.39 -1.70 -7.46
CA ILE A 74 -9.94 -0.35 -7.81
C ILE A 74 -11.17 0.55 -7.89
N ASP A 75 -11.16 1.64 -7.12
CA ASP A 75 -12.13 2.73 -7.20
C ASP A 75 -11.37 4.04 -7.46
N ASP A 76 -11.47 4.54 -8.69
CA ASP A 76 -10.66 5.65 -9.21
C ASP A 76 -9.14 5.43 -9.02
N ASP A 77 -8.49 6.21 -8.14
CA ASP A 77 -7.06 6.13 -7.84
C ASP A 77 -6.78 5.34 -6.53
N ILE A 78 -7.84 4.81 -5.89
CA ILE A 78 -7.76 4.03 -4.65
C ILE A 78 -7.82 2.54 -4.99
N ILE A 79 -6.90 1.78 -4.42
CA ILE A 79 -6.80 0.33 -4.52
C ILE A 79 -7.09 -0.26 -3.15
N GLU A 80 -8.25 -0.91 -3.01
CA GLU A 80 -8.63 -1.61 -1.79
C GLU A 80 -8.08 -3.02 -1.82
N MET A 81 -7.06 -3.31 -1.01
CA MET A 81 -6.43 -4.62 -0.90
C MET A 81 -6.93 -5.37 0.33
N THR A 82 -7.58 -6.51 0.13
CA THR A 82 -8.13 -7.34 1.19
C THR A 82 -7.39 -8.67 1.33
N ALA A 83 -6.81 -8.93 2.50
CA ALA A 83 -6.18 -10.19 2.83
C ALA A 83 -6.59 -10.65 4.23
N ASN A 84 -6.92 -11.94 4.40
CA ASN A 84 -7.33 -12.53 5.69
C ASN A 84 -8.51 -11.82 6.39
N GLY A 85 -9.33 -11.07 5.66
CA GLY A 85 -10.48 -10.33 6.18
C GLY A 85 -10.15 -8.92 6.69
N ASP A 86 -8.90 -8.50 6.58
CA ASP A 86 -8.45 -7.13 6.80
C ASP A 86 -8.30 -6.43 5.43
N THR A 87 -8.70 -5.17 5.35
CA THR A 87 -8.60 -4.34 4.14
C THR A 87 -7.67 -3.16 4.42
N ILE A 88 -6.76 -2.90 3.49
CA ILE A 88 -5.90 -1.73 3.46
C ILE A 88 -6.12 -0.98 2.15
N GLU A 89 -6.09 0.34 2.20
CA GLU A 89 -6.20 1.21 1.03
C GLU A 89 -4.79 1.61 0.58
N ALA A 90 -4.58 1.63 -0.73
CA ALA A 90 -3.40 2.21 -1.36
C ALA A 90 -3.84 3.23 -2.40
N GLU A 91 -3.09 4.31 -2.58
CA GLU A 91 -3.37 5.36 -3.55
C GLU A 91 -2.35 5.32 -4.68
N LEU A 92 -2.83 5.50 -5.92
CA LEU A 92 -1.97 5.64 -7.09
C LEU A 92 -1.68 7.13 -7.31
N GLU A 93 -0.52 7.60 -6.87
CA GLU A 93 -0.12 9.01 -6.95
C GLU A 93 1.13 9.18 -7.81
N ASP A 94 1.05 9.99 -8.87
CA ASP A 94 2.20 10.33 -9.74
C ASP A 94 3.01 9.12 -10.26
N GLY A 95 2.35 7.96 -10.44
CA GLY A 95 2.97 6.71 -10.89
C GLY A 95 3.60 5.87 -9.78
N PHE A 96 3.38 6.24 -8.52
CA PHE A 96 3.76 5.50 -7.33
C PHE A 96 2.52 4.90 -6.65
N LEU A 97 2.71 3.75 -6.01
CA LEU A 97 1.71 3.16 -5.13
C LEU A 97 2.04 3.56 -3.70
N VAL A 98 1.13 4.27 -3.05
CA VAL A 98 1.33 4.85 -1.71
C VAL A 98 0.42 4.15 -0.72
N ILE A 99 0.99 3.66 0.39
CA ILE A 99 0.25 3.02 1.48
C ILE A 99 0.52 3.78 2.77
N GLU A 100 -0.51 4.34 3.38
CA GLU A 100 -0.43 4.96 4.70
C GLU A 100 -0.81 3.95 5.80
N ILE A 101 0.05 3.82 6.82
CA ILE A 101 -0.17 2.91 7.94
C ILE A 101 0.05 3.66 9.25
N ASP A 102 -0.96 3.64 10.12
CA ASP A 102 -0.83 4.15 11.48
C ASP A 102 0.09 3.25 12.32
N VAL A 103 1.15 3.82 12.89
CA VAL A 103 2.04 3.12 13.83
C VAL A 103 1.68 3.44 15.27
N GLU A 104 1.98 2.51 16.20
CA GLU A 104 1.50 2.50 17.60
C GLU A 104 1.80 3.76 18.45
N ILE A 105 2.61 4.70 17.96
CA ILE A 105 3.01 5.93 18.66
C ILE A 105 2.28 7.19 18.11
N GLY A 106 1.23 7.00 17.29
CA GLY A 106 0.47 8.12 16.72
C GLY A 106 1.21 8.85 15.61
N GLU A 107 2.16 8.16 14.99
CA GLU A 107 2.80 8.58 13.75
C GLU A 107 2.17 7.78 12.60
N THR A 108 2.17 8.38 11.42
CA THR A 108 1.78 7.69 10.18
C THR A 108 3.06 7.33 9.45
N ALA A 109 3.17 6.07 9.04
CA ALA A 109 4.18 5.61 8.11
C ALA A 109 3.60 5.68 6.69
N VAL A 110 4.28 6.38 5.79
CA VAL A 110 3.93 6.43 4.37
C VAL A 110 4.93 5.54 3.63
N LEU A 111 4.43 4.45 3.06
CA LEU A 111 5.20 3.53 2.23
C LEU A 111 4.98 3.90 0.78
N THR A 112 6.04 4.21 0.05
CA THR A 112 5.96 4.49 -1.38
C THR A 112 6.61 3.35 -2.14
N PHE A 113 5.90 2.83 -3.12
CA PHE A 113 6.37 1.78 -4.02
C PHE A 113 6.47 2.33 -5.43
N GLU A 114 7.54 1.94 -6.13
CA GLU A 114 7.72 2.20 -7.55
C GLU A 114 7.50 0.94 -8.38
N LYS A 115 7.12 1.12 -9.63
CA LYS A 115 6.84 0.03 -10.55
C LYS A 115 8.16 -0.63 -11.00
N ALA A 116 8.25 -1.96 -10.83
CA ALA A 116 9.43 -2.77 -11.17
C ALA A 116 9.58 -3.06 -12.68
#